data_AF-A0A537X6B2-F1
#
_entry.id   AF-A0A537X6B2-F1
#
_cell.length_a   1.000
_cell.length_b   1.000
_cell.length_c   1.000
_cell.angle_alpha   90.00
_cell.angle_beta   90.00
_cell.angle_gamma   90.00
#
_symmetry.space_group_name_H-M   'P 1'
#
loop_
_entity.id
_entity.type
_entity.pdbx_description
1 polymer ?
#
loop_
_entity_poly.entity_id
_entity_poly.type
_entity_poly.pdbx_seq_one_letter_code
_entity_poly.pdbx_strand_id
1 'polypeptide(L)'
;MLTVTLLGALPAGARATTVTVRVEGANSTLVPLTQVTAPSAPVSGDGGAHSCPGNTVAGALDAATAHSWSGTWFSFGDYLVATILGETHDSNASDSDGTYWATWTNHASNNGVCSTPLNEGDDELFFVDCFRSPCGVGQSPAAILGLGAPATAQQGSPFSVSVTAYPYGGGSPSGASGATVTVRPGGQTFATDSSGNANVTLGSTGSFTLQATKSGDLRSETRGVCVHNGNDGNCGTSSATSGGSTGSAGTTAGSTSGSTPGGPTAGGAASPLLKNPVAHITGVREGRHFRRRRGPRVLTGTVIPDSSGLREVRLRLERRHNRRCQGYDGRRERLRPIRCGALHAPWWGIGAQRRFSYLLPFALPSGRYVLDVEAISADGRRDDVLQRGRNRIVFWVG
;
A
#
# COMPACT_ATOMS: atom_id res chain seq x y z
N MET A 1 43.46 41.23 -18.91
CA MET A 1 42.02 41.03 -18.61
C MET A 1 41.90 39.78 -17.77
N LEU A 2 41.17 39.83 -16.65
CA LEU A 2 41.03 38.70 -15.72
C LEU A 2 39.66 38.05 -15.95
N THR A 3 39.62 36.84 -16.49
CA THR A 3 38.37 36.12 -16.78
C THR A 3 37.83 35.48 -15.50
N VAL A 4 36.79 36.06 -14.91
CA VAL A 4 36.11 35.48 -13.75
C VAL A 4 35.10 34.44 -14.22
N THR A 5 35.41 33.16 -14.02
CA THR A 5 34.51 32.05 -14.35
C THR A 5 33.42 31.93 -13.29
N LEU A 6 32.22 32.40 -13.60
CA LEU A 6 31.06 32.31 -12.70
C LEU A 6 30.58 30.85 -12.61
N LEU A 7 30.77 30.19 -11.46
CA LEU A 7 30.17 28.88 -11.20
C LEU A 7 28.65 29.05 -11.02
N GLY A 8 27.89 28.69 -12.05
CA GLY A 8 26.43 28.63 -11.96
C GLY A 8 26.00 27.56 -10.94
N ALA A 9 25.38 27.99 -9.85
CA ALA A 9 24.69 27.09 -8.93
C ALA A 9 23.54 26.42 -9.67
N LEU A 10 23.62 25.10 -9.86
CA LEU A 10 22.48 24.32 -10.37
C LEU A 10 21.32 24.49 -9.37
N PRO A 11 20.09 24.80 -9.83
CA PRO A 11 18.94 24.87 -8.93
C PRO A 11 18.78 23.51 -8.25
N ALA A 12 18.77 23.53 -6.91
CA ALA A 12 18.47 22.34 -6.13
C ALA A 12 17.01 21.96 -6.44
N GLY A 13 16.82 21.01 -7.36
CA GLY A 13 15.49 20.56 -7.75
C GLY A 13 14.71 20.15 -6.51
N ALA A 14 13.58 20.82 -6.27
CA ALA A 14 12.72 20.56 -5.13
C ALA A 14 12.42 19.06 -5.08
N ARG A 15 12.84 18.40 -3.99
CA ARG A 15 12.56 16.99 -3.82
C ARG A 15 11.06 16.86 -3.62
N ALA A 16 10.43 15.98 -4.40
CA ALA A 16 9.02 15.69 -4.24
C ALA A 16 8.81 15.05 -2.86
N THR A 17 8.05 15.74 -2.00
CA THR A 17 7.80 15.36 -0.61
C THR A 17 6.98 14.07 -0.57
N THR A 18 7.44 13.06 0.16
CA THR A 18 6.69 11.83 0.40
C THR A 18 6.10 11.85 1.81
N VAL A 19 4.79 11.71 1.91
CA VAL A 19 4.00 11.77 3.16
C VAL A 19 3.10 10.55 3.26
N THR A 20 2.43 10.34 4.39
CA THR A 20 1.27 9.43 4.44
C THR A 20 -0.03 10.19 4.64
N VAL A 21 -1.11 9.72 4.03
CA VAL A 21 -2.45 10.32 4.11
C VAL A 21 -3.46 9.27 4.55
N ARG A 22 -4.34 9.63 5.48
CA ARG A 22 -5.54 8.88 5.87
C ARG A 22 -6.77 9.79 5.73
N VAL A 23 -7.88 9.24 5.25
CA VAL A 23 -9.19 9.92 5.21
C VAL A 23 -10.20 9.02 5.92
N GLU A 24 -10.73 9.49 7.04
CA GLU A 24 -11.79 8.84 7.82
C GLU A 24 -13.13 9.52 7.58
N GLY A 25 -13.94 8.94 6.68
CA GLY A 25 -15.35 9.30 6.53
C GLY A 25 -16.18 8.90 7.75
N ALA A 26 -17.39 9.44 7.86
CA ALA A 26 -18.28 9.30 9.00
C ALA A 26 -18.45 7.83 9.41
N ASN A 27 -18.70 6.95 8.43
CA ASN A 27 -18.97 5.53 8.66
C ASN A 27 -17.82 4.59 8.28
N SER A 28 -16.81 5.06 7.54
CA SER A 28 -15.73 4.20 7.03
C SER A 28 -14.46 4.97 6.67
N THR A 29 -13.31 4.30 6.76
CA THR A 29 -12.05 4.79 6.19
C THR A 29 -12.16 4.86 4.66
N LEU A 30 -12.14 6.07 4.08
CA LEU A 30 -12.21 6.31 2.63
C LEU A 30 -10.84 6.13 1.97
N VAL A 31 -9.80 6.65 2.60
CA VAL A 31 -8.39 6.42 2.23
C VAL A 31 -7.69 5.75 3.41
N PRO A 32 -7.34 4.46 3.33
CA PRO A 32 -6.51 3.83 4.35
C PRO A 32 -5.11 4.44 4.30
N LEU A 33 -4.37 4.43 5.42
CA LEU A 33 -3.06 5.08 5.51
C LEU A 33 -2.15 4.72 4.32
N THR A 34 -1.95 5.69 3.44
CA THR A 34 -1.34 5.50 2.13
C THR A 34 -0.23 6.50 1.94
N GLN A 35 0.96 5.98 1.64
CA GLN A 35 2.10 6.81 1.28
C GLN A 35 1.90 7.38 -0.12
N VAL A 36 2.01 8.71 -0.24
CA VAL A 36 1.88 9.46 -1.50
C VAL A 36 3.07 10.39 -1.67
N THR A 37 3.40 10.72 -2.91
CA THR A 37 4.33 11.81 -3.22
C THR A 37 3.51 13.03 -3.60
N ALA A 38 3.65 14.10 -2.83
CA ALA A 38 3.00 15.38 -3.08
C ALA A 38 3.45 15.95 -4.44
N PRO A 39 2.53 16.47 -5.28
CA PRO A 39 2.87 17.00 -6.58
C PRO A 39 3.73 18.27 -6.49
N SER A 40 4.55 18.54 -7.50
CA SER A 40 5.25 19.82 -7.62
C SER A 40 4.43 20.89 -8.37
N ALA A 41 3.36 20.47 -9.05
CA ALA A 41 2.42 21.36 -9.73
C ALA A 41 1.31 21.79 -8.75
N PRO A 42 0.73 23.00 -8.90
CA PRO A 42 -0.44 23.40 -8.13
C PRO A 42 -1.64 22.47 -8.36
N VAL A 43 -2.49 22.35 -7.35
CA VAL A 43 -3.73 21.54 -7.35
C VAL A 43 -4.95 22.42 -7.12
N SER A 44 -6.15 21.96 -7.48
CA SER A 44 -7.40 22.74 -7.38
C SER A 44 -8.57 21.88 -6.94
N GLY A 45 -9.43 22.43 -6.08
CA GLY A 45 -10.68 21.81 -5.62
C GLY A 45 -11.95 22.37 -6.28
N ASP A 46 -11.82 23.28 -7.25
CA ASP A 46 -12.95 24.01 -7.87
C ASP A 46 -12.92 24.03 -9.42
N GLY A 47 -12.24 23.05 -10.02
CA GLY A 47 -12.12 22.95 -11.48
C GLY A 47 -11.08 23.89 -12.10
N GLY A 48 -10.19 24.47 -11.29
CA GLY A 48 -9.07 25.30 -11.72
C GLY A 48 -9.29 26.80 -11.65
N ALA A 49 -10.36 27.26 -10.96
CA ALA A 49 -10.58 28.69 -10.73
C ALA A 49 -9.58 29.24 -9.70
N HIS A 50 -9.26 28.45 -8.68
CA HIS A 50 -8.19 28.73 -7.71
C HIS A 50 -7.24 27.53 -7.61
N SER A 51 -6.07 27.75 -7.00
CA SER A 51 -5.05 26.70 -6.89
C SER A 51 -4.19 26.84 -5.65
N CYS A 52 -3.76 25.69 -5.11
CA CYS A 52 -2.91 25.58 -3.94
C CYS A 52 -1.56 24.98 -4.32
N PRO A 53 -0.45 25.37 -3.67
CA PRO A 53 0.87 24.81 -3.96
C PRO A 53 0.88 23.29 -3.76
N GLY A 54 1.43 22.52 -4.70
CA GLY A 54 1.35 21.06 -4.66
C GLY A 54 2.06 20.39 -3.47
N ASN A 55 2.98 21.10 -2.80
CA ASN A 55 3.71 20.63 -1.63
C ASN A 55 2.98 20.90 -0.29
N THR A 56 1.65 21.02 -0.33
CA THR A 56 0.78 21.29 0.82
C THR A 56 -0.16 20.13 1.12
N VAL A 57 -0.90 20.21 2.21
CA VAL A 57 -1.96 19.27 2.59
C VAL A 57 -2.97 19.03 1.45
N ALA A 58 -3.36 20.08 0.71
CA ALA A 58 -4.21 19.98 -0.48
C ALA A 58 -3.58 19.10 -1.57
N GLY A 59 -2.27 19.25 -1.82
CA GLY A 59 -1.55 18.43 -2.80
C GLY A 59 -1.39 16.98 -2.39
N ALA A 60 -1.27 16.70 -1.09
CA ALA A 60 -1.26 15.34 -0.56
C ALA A 60 -2.66 14.68 -0.67
N LEU A 61 -3.74 15.41 -0.36
CA LEU A 61 -5.12 14.97 -0.56
C LEU A 61 -5.39 14.67 -2.04
N ASP A 62 -4.98 15.57 -2.94
CA ASP A 62 -5.13 15.45 -4.38
C ASP A 62 -4.45 14.17 -4.92
N ALA A 63 -3.21 13.92 -4.49
CA ALA A 63 -2.47 12.70 -4.83
C ALA A 63 -3.10 11.42 -4.22
N ALA A 64 -3.62 11.49 -2.99
CA ALA A 64 -4.23 10.36 -2.30
C ALA A 64 -5.61 9.97 -2.84
N THR A 65 -6.35 10.94 -3.37
CA THR A 65 -7.70 10.77 -3.93
C THR A 65 -7.71 10.65 -5.46
N ALA A 66 -6.56 10.82 -6.12
CA ALA A 66 -6.42 10.94 -7.58
C ALA A 66 -7.35 12.03 -8.17
N HIS A 67 -7.25 13.24 -7.62
CA HIS A 67 -8.08 14.42 -7.95
C HIS A 67 -9.58 14.28 -7.60
N SER A 68 -9.96 13.27 -6.80
CA SER A 68 -11.35 13.04 -6.39
C SER A 68 -11.68 13.75 -5.07
N TRP A 69 -11.52 15.07 -5.07
CA TRP A 69 -11.94 15.95 -3.98
C TRP A 69 -12.43 17.28 -4.55
N SER A 70 -13.21 18.03 -3.77
CA SER A 70 -13.63 19.39 -4.10
C SER A 70 -13.74 20.26 -2.86
N GLY A 71 -13.72 21.59 -3.03
CA GLY A 71 -13.84 22.53 -1.92
C GLY A 71 -14.34 23.90 -2.34
N THR A 72 -14.85 24.66 -1.36
CA THR A 72 -15.23 26.06 -1.53
C THR A 72 -14.02 26.94 -1.25
N TRP A 73 -13.63 27.78 -2.20
CA TRP A 73 -12.54 28.73 -2.02
C TRP A 73 -12.98 29.91 -1.15
N PHE A 74 -12.12 30.32 -0.20
CA PHE A 74 -12.37 31.48 0.65
C PHE A 74 -11.38 32.62 0.40
N SER A 75 -11.80 33.85 0.71
CA SER A 75 -11.04 35.09 0.49
C SER A 75 -9.71 35.16 1.24
N PHE A 76 -9.47 34.30 2.23
CA PHE A 76 -8.20 34.16 2.94
C PHE A 76 -7.16 33.26 2.23
N GLY A 77 -7.49 32.71 1.06
CA GLY A 77 -6.53 32.00 0.20
C GLY A 77 -6.40 30.50 0.46
N ASP A 78 -7.45 29.86 0.98
CA ASP A 78 -7.50 28.42 1.26
C ASP A 78 -8.87 27.84 0.85
N TYR A 79 -8.96 26.51 0.79
CA TYR A 79 -10.21 25.78 0.57
C TYR A 79 -10.80 25.30 1.90
N LEU A 80 -12.10 25.48 2.09
CA LEU A 80 -12.87 24.55 2.90
C LEU A 80 -13.12 23.31 2.03
N VAL A 81 -12.47 22.19 2.36
CA VAL A 81 -12.72 20.92 1.68
C VAL A 81 -14.17 20.52 1.94
N ALA A 82 -14.91 20.25 0.86
CA ALA A 82 -16.34 19.96 0.86
C ALA A 82 -16.58 18.47 0.61
N THR A 83 -15.99 17.90 -0.45
CA THR A 83 -16.20 16.51 -0.84
C THR A 83 -14.87 15.77 -0.95
N ILE A 84 -14.81 14.54 -0.44
CA ILE A 84 -13.70 13.62 -0.65
C ILE A 84 -14.27 12.27 -1.10
N LEU A 85 -13.84 11.76 -2.25
CA LEU A 85 -14.27 10.46 -2.82
C LEU A 85 -15.79 10.25 -2.92
N GLY A 86 -16.56 11.34 -3.01
CA GLY A 86 -18.02 11.33 -3.10
C GLY A 86 -18.77 11.46 -1.76
N GLU A 87 -18.06 11.55 -0.64
CA GLU A 87 -18.64 11.88 0.68
C GLU A 87 -18.48 13.39 0.94
N THR A 88 -19.59 14.08 1.26
CA THR A 88 -19.68 15.54 1.34
C THR A 88 -20.01 16.03 2.75
N HIS A 89 -19.20 16.97 3.23
CA HIS A 89 -19.32 17.67 4.51
C HIS A 89 -18.94 19.14 4.28
N ASP A 90 -19.92 19.91 3.76
CA ASP A 90 -19.77 21.27 3.25
C ASP A 90 -20.58 22.31 4.04
N SER A 91 -21.04 21.93 5.24
CA SER A 91 -21.83 22.78 6.12
C SER A 91 -21.02 23.99 6.61
N ASN A 92 -21.73 24.98 7.16
CA ASN A 92 -21.13 26.18 7.73
C ASN A 92 -21.33 26.24 9.26
N ALA A 93 -20.55 27.07 9.95
CA ALA A 93 -20.58 27.18 11.42
C ALA A 93 -21.90 27.74 12.03
N SER A 94 -22.84 28.20 11.20
CA SER A 94 -24.19 28.58 11.64
C SER A 94 -25.18 27.42 11.67
N ASP A 95 -24.90 26.33 10.94
CA ASP A 95 -25.73 25.12 10.91
C ASP A 95 -25.59 24.35 12.23
N SER A 96 -26.72 24.03 12.89
CA SER A 96 -26.73 23.35 14.21
C SER A 96 -26.12 21.96 14.19
N ASP A 97 -26.32 21.26 13.08
CA ASP A 97 -25.88 19.89 12.84
C ASP A 97 -24.80 19.84 11.74
N GLY A 98 -24.17 21.00 11.49
CA GLY A 98 -23.22 21.19 10.41
C GLY A 98 -21.93 20.38 10.59
N THR A 99 -21.57 19.64 9.55
CA THR A 99 -20.35 18.81 9.49
C THR A 99 -19.35 19.35 8.49
N TYR A 100 -18.06 19.17 8.79
CA TYR A 100 -16.94 19.60 7.94
C TYR A 100 -15.80 18.56 7.95
N TRP A 101 -14.87 18.69 7.01
CA TRP A 101 -13.62 17.93 7.02
C TRP A 101 -12.56 18.62 7.89
N ALA A 102 -12.29 18.07 9.07
CA ALA A 102 -11.17 18.45 9.92
C ALA A 102 -9.84 17.88 9.40
N THR A 103 -8.74 18.60 9.62
CA THR A 103 -7.40 18.28 9.08
C THR A 103 -6.32 18.35 10.14
N TRP A 104 -5.57 17.26 10.27
CA TRP A 104 -4.53 17.07 11.28
C TRP A 104 -3.23 16.61 10.65
N THR A 105 -2.15 17.37 10.86
CA THR A 105 -0.79 17.00 10.46
C THR A 105 -0.01 16.55 11.70
N ASN A 106 0.67 15.40 11.63
CA ASN A 106 1.50 14.85 12.72
C ASN A 106 0.77 14.79 14.08
N HIS A 107 -0.51 14.41 14.06
CA HIS A 107 -1.40 14.30 15.21
C HIS A 107 -1.77 15.63 15.91
N ALA A 108 -1.79 16.75 15.18
CA ALA A 108 -2.33 18.02 15.67
C ALA A 108 -3.08 18.77 14.55
N SER A 109 -4.07 19.59 14.92
CA SER A 109 -4.81 20.44 13.96
C SER A 109 -3.86 21.37 13.20
N ASN A 110 -4.08 21.53 11.90
CA ASN A 110 -3.37 22.48 11.06
C ASN A 110 -4.23 23.71 10.71
N ASN A 111 -3.68 24.64 9.91
CA ASN A 111 -4.28 25.96 9.66
C ASN A 111 -5.13 26.04 8.37
N GLY A 112 -5.27 24.93 7.64
CA GLY A 112 -5.90 24.90 6.31
C GLY A 112 -5.07 24.10 5.32
N VAL A 113 -5.71 23.67 4.22
CA VAL A 113 -5.13 22.69 3.30
C VAL A 113 -4.11 23.29 2.34
N CYS A 114 -4.22 24.58 2.03
CA CYS A 114 -3.35 25.30 1.11
C CYS A 114 -2.25 26.10 1.82
N SER A 115 -2.51 26.50 3.06
CA SER A 115 -1.59 27.22 3.93
C SER A 115 -0.61 26.33 4.70
N THR A 116 -0.88 25.02 4.81
CA THR A 116 -0.01 24.06 5.52
C THR A 116 0.96 23.35 4.56
N PRO A 117 2.26 23.70 4.54
CA PRO A 117 3.28 22.98 3.77
C PRO A 117 3.67 21.66 4.44
N LEU A 118 4.00 20.65 3.63
CA LEU A 118 4.38 19.32 4.11
C LEU A 118 5.87 19.01 3.95
N ASN A 119 6.40 18.26 4.90
CA ASN A 119 7.77 17.76 4.98
C ASN A 119 7.84 16.25 4.70
N GLU A 120 9.04 15.75 4.39
CA GLU A 120 9.26 14.33 4.10
C GLU A 120 8.99 13.49 5.36
N GLY A 121 8.01 12.59 5.27
CA GLY A 121 7.61 11.71 6.36
C GLY A 121 6.48 12.23 7.26
N ASP A 122 5.88 13.39 6.95
CA ASP A 122 4.69 13.86 7.67
C ASP A 122 3.50 12.90 7.46
N ASP A 123 2.66 12.79 8.50
CA ASP A 123 1.40 12.03 8.50
C ASP A 123 0.20 12.99 8.50
N GLU A 124 -0.63 12.96 7.47
CA GLU A 124 -1.82 13.80 7.31
C GLU A 124 -3.11 12.99 7.49
N LEU A 125 -4.07 13.57 8.22
CA LEU A 125 -5.35 12.98 8.54
C LEU A 125 -6.50 13.95 8.22
N PHE A 126 -7.37 13.52 7.31
CA PHE A 126 -8.70 14.10 7.13
C PHE A 126 -9.73 13.27 7.88
N PHE A 127 -10.66 13.91 8.59
CA PHE A 127 -11.77 13.23 9.24
C PHE A 127 -13.02 14.11 9.33
N VAL A 128 -14.18 13.47 9.42
CA VAL A 128 -15.45 14.17 9.62
C VAL A 128 -15.54 14.68 11.07
N ASP A 129 -15.92 15.94 11.19
CA ASP A 129 -16.11 16.66 12.45
C ASP A 129 -17.32 17.60 12.32
N CYS A 130 -17.69 18.31 13.39
CA CYS A 130 -18.92 19.09 13.44
C CYS A 130 -18.77 20.40 14.24
N PHE A 131 -19.48 21.44 13.80
CA PHE A 131 -19.32 22.79 14.37
C PHE A 131 -19.94 22.96 15.76
N ARG A 132 -20.90 22.11 16.15
CA ARG A 132 -21.63 22.22 17.42
C ARG A 132 -22.02 20.84 17.96
N SER A 133 -21.84 20.64 19.26
CA SER A 133 -22.28 19.44 19.98
C SER A 133 -23.71 19.65 20.55
N PRO A 134 -24.58 18.62 20.55
CA PRO A 134 -24.36 17.26 20.05
C PRO A 134 -24.59 17.13 18.54
N CYS A 135 -23.71 16.38 17.87
CA CYS A 135 -23.79 16.14 16.43
C CYS A 135 -24.62 14.88 16.16
N GLY A 136 -25.68 14.98 15.36
CA GLY A 136 -26.57 13.85 15.02
C GLY A 136 -25.87 12.70 14.26
N VAL A 137 -24.78 13.01 13.58
CA VAL A 137 -23.80 12.05 13.04
C VAL A 137 -22.41 12.47 13.53
N GLY A 138 -21.66 11.54 14.14
CA GLY A 138 -20.28 11.76 14.60
C GLY A 138 -20.10 12.96 15.54
N GLN A 139 -20.23 12.75 16.85
CA GLN A 139 -19.72 13.73 17.82
C GLN A 139 -18.22 13.96 17.57
N SER A 140 -17.73 15.20 17.71
CA SER A 140 -16.29 15.50 17.69
C SER A 140 -15.56 14.50 18.60
N PRO A 141 -14.56 13.77 18.08
CA PRO A 141 -13.98 12.64 18.78
C PRO A 141 -13.29 13.10 20.06
N ALA A 142 -13.44 12.37 21.17
CA ALA A 142 -12.73 12.69 22.41
C ALA A 142 -11.20 12.54 22.23
N ALA A 143 -10.80 11.46 21.55
CA ALA A 143 -9.45 11.30 21.02
C ALA A 143 -9.45 10.68 19.62
N ILE A 144 -8.35 10.91 18.89
CA ILE A 144 -8.02 10.17 17.67
C ILE A 144 -7.12 9.00 18.07
N LEU A 145 -7.43 7.80 17.59
CA LEU A 145 -6.61 6.62 17.87
C LEU A 145 -5.47 6.46 16.84
N GLY A 146 -4.30 6.07 17.33
CA GLY A 146 -3.17 5.56 16.55
C GLY A 146 -2.81 4.14 16.98
N LEU A 147 -2.24 3.34 16.08
CA LEU A 147 -2.01 1.90 16.26
C LEU A 147 -0.55 1.52 15.96
N GLY A 148 0.15 0.98 16.96
CA GLY A 148 1.45 0.33 16.82
C GLY A 148 1.30 -1.19 16.78
N ALA A 149 1.84 -1.83 15.75
CA ALA A 149 1.87 -3.29 15.63
C ALA A 149 3.16 -3.76 14.93
N PRO A 150 3.70 -4.95 15.25
CA PRO A 150 4.87 -5.49 14.56
C PRO A 150 4.52 -5.88 13.11
N ALA A 151 5.46 -5.71 12.18
CA ALA A 151 5.24 -6.12 10.78
C ALA A 151 5.07 -7.65 10.63
N THR A 152 5.62 -8.43 11.57
CA THR A 152 5.61 -9.91 11.56
C THR A 152 5.37 -10.47 12.95
N ALA A 153 4.67 -11.61 13.04
CA ALA A 153 4.44 -12.35 14.27
C ALA A 153 4.52 -13.88 14.03
N GLN A 154 4.73 -14.65 15.10
CA GLN A 154 4.74 -16.11 15.04
C GLN A 154 3.35 -16.69 15.37
N GLN A 155 2.92 -17.69 14.59
CA GLN A 155 1.64 -18.39 14.78
C GLN A 155 1.52 -18.94 16.21
N GLY A 156 0.39 -18.67 16.87
CA GLY A 156 0.11 -19.12 18.23
C GLY A 156 0.93 -18.43 19.33
N SER A 157 1.93 -17.61 18.98
CA SER A 157 2.66 -16.80 19.94
C SER A 157 1.96 -15.45 20.18
N PRO A 158 1.84 -15.01 21.44
CA PRO A 158 1.35 -13.67 21.75
C PRO A 158 2.30 -12.59 21.22
N PHE A 159 1.75 -11.51 20.68
CA PHE A 159 2.48 -10.29 20.34
C PHE A 159 1.74 -9.03 20.81
N SER A 160 2.50 -8.03 21.24
CA SER A 160 1.92 -6.77 21.73
C SER A 160 1.50 -5.86 20.57
N VAL A 161 0.35 -5.20 20.76
CA VAL A 161 -0.20 -4.15 19.92
C VAL A 161 -0.50 -2.96 20.83
N SER A 162 0.04 -1.78 20.52
CA SER A 162 -0.20 -0.56 21.29
C SER A 162 -1.23 0.32 20.60
N VAL A 163 -2.16 0.88 21.38
CA VAL A 163 -3.14 1.86 20.91
C VAL A 163 -2.92 3.16 21.70
N THR A 164 -2.62 4.23 20.97
CA THR A 164 -2.40 5.56 21.52
C THR A 164 -3.63 6.42 21.28
N ALA A 165 -4.11 7.12 22.30
CA ALA A 165 -5.13 8.16 22.20
C ALA A 165 -4.45 9.53 22.12
N TYR A 166 -4.73 10.27 21.05
CA TYR A 166 -4.32 11.67 20.84
C TYR A 166 -5.53 12.56 21.15
N PRO A 167 -5.55 13.30 22.28
CA PRO A 167 -6.73 14.07 22.69
C PRO A 167 -7.07 15.16 21.67
N TYR A 168 -8.34 15.24 21.26
CA TYR A 168 -8.77 16.18 20.21
C TYR A 168 -8.57 17.65 20.62
N GLY A 169 -8.85 18.00 21.87
CA GLY A 169 -8.60 19.33 22.44
C GLY A 169 -7.12 19.65 22.71
N GLY A 170 -6.19 18.81 22.25
CA GLY A 170 -4.77 18.89 22.57
C GLY A 170 -4.42 18.33 23.96
N GLY A 171 -3.12 18.23 24.23
CA GLY A 171 -2.56 17.60 25.43
C GLY A 171 -1.64 16.42 25.11
N SER A 172 -1.10 15.79 26.14
CA SER A 172 -0.16 14.66 25.96
C SER A 172 -0.90 13.40 25.47
N PRO A 173 -0.39 12.71 24.43
CA PRO A 173 -0.90 11.40 24.04
C PRO A 173 -0.77 10.37 25.17
N SER A 174 -1.70 9.42 25.23
CA SER A 174 -1.77 8.42 26.30
C SER A 174 -2.19 7.04 25.79
N GLY A 175 -2.06 6.01 26.63
CA GLY A 175 -2.54 4.66 26.29
C GLY A 175 -4.07 4.61 26.22
N ALA A 176 -4.62 4.19 25.09
CA ALA A 176 -6.06 4.13 24.89
C ALA A 176 -6.68 2.91 25.60
N SER A 177 -6.90 3.01 26.91
CA SER A 177 -7.48 1.93 27.72
C SER A 177 -8.91 1.56 27.28
N GLY A 178 -9.21 0.26 27.23
CA GLY A 178 -10.51 -0.29 26.83
C GLY A 178 -10.84 -0.16 25.35
N ALA A 179 -9.88 0.22 24.50
CA ALA A 179 -10.04 0.19 23.05
C ALA A 179 -10.08 -1.26 22.53
N THR A 180 -10.87 -1.49 21.49
CA THR A 180 -11.03 -2.81 20.85
C THR A 180 -10.19 -2.89 19.59
N VAL A 181 -9.15 -3.72 19.60
CA VAL A 181 -8.35 -4.07 18.43
C VAL A 181 -9.06 -5.20 17.67
N THR A 182 -9.58 -4.90 16.49
CA THR A 182 -10.23 -5.87 15.59
C THR A 182 -9.24 -6.38 14.55
N VAL A 183 -9.19 -7.70 14.36
CA VAL A 183 -8.32 -8.39 13.39
C VAL A 183 -9.14 -8.85 12.18
N ARG A 184 -8.65 -8.56 10.97
CA ARG A 184 -9.25 -9.01 9.70
C ARG A 184 -8.18 -9.69 8.82
N PRO A 185 -8.50 -10.78 8.10
CA PRO A 185 -9.71 -11.59 8.21
C PRO A 185 -9.81 -12.31 9.57
N GLY A 186 -10.97 -12.88 9.89
CA GLY A 186 -11.21 -13.67 11.10
C GLY A 186 -12.10 -13.00 12.16
N GLY A 187 -12.10 -11.66 12.24
CA GLY A 187 -13.01 -10.92 13.13
C GLY A 187 -12.69 -11.03 14.62
N GLN A 188 -11.53 -11.56 14.98
CA GLN A 188 -11.09 -11.67 16.38
C GLN A 188 -10.88 -10.27 16.98
N THR A 189 -11.26 -10.09 18.24
CA THR A 189 -11.18 -8.81 18.95
C THR A 189 -10.41 -8.94 20.25
N PHE A 190 -9.53 -7.98 20.53
CA PHE A 190 -8.72 -7.91 21.75
C PHE A 190 -8.91 -6.54 22.40
N ALA A 191 -9.13 -6.50 23.71
CA ALA A 191 -9.22 -5.25 24.46
C ALA A 191 -7.83 -4.80 24.93
N THR A 192 -7.60 -3.50 24.99
CA THR A 192 -6.38 -2.90 25.55
C THR A 192 -6.44 -2.76 27.08
N ASP A 193 -5.29 -2.93 27.71
CA ASP A 193 -5.05 -2.66 29.14
C ASP A 193 -5.04 -1.15 29.47
N SER A 194 -4.80 -0.82 30.75
CA SER A 194 -4.69 0.56 31.25
C SER A 194 -3.59 1.39 30.58
N SER A 195 -2.61 0.74 29.96
CA SER A 195 -1.48 1.37 29.26
C SER A 195 -1.70 1.40 27.74
N GLY A 196 -2.87 1.00 27.25
CA GLY A 196 -3.20 0.96 25.83
C GLY A 196 -2.67 -0.26 25.07
N ASN A 197 -2.16 -1.30 25.75
CA ASN A 197 -1.62 -2.48 25.08
C ASN A 197 -2.66 -3.62 25.02
N ALA A 198 -2.80 -4.22 23.84
CA ALA A 198 -3.53 -5.47 23.65
C ALA A 198 -2.53 -6.59 23.34
N ASN A 199 -2.67 -7.74 24.01
CA ASN A 199 -1.87 -8.92 23.71
C ASN A 199 -2.61 -9.82 22.72
N VAL A 200 -2.14 -9.83 21.47
CA VAL A 200 -2.83 -10.46 20.33
C VAL A 200 -2.18 -11.81 20.04
N THR A 201 -2.99 -12.87 19.94
CA THR A 201 -2.54 -14.21 19.56
C THR A 201 -3.34 -14.70 18.36
N LEU A 202 -2.65 -14.98 17.25
CA LEU A 202 -3.28 -15.41 16.00
C LEU A 202 -2.95 -16.88 15.72
N GLY A 203 -3.99 -17.72 15.67
CA GLY A 203 -3.88 -19.17 15.51
C GLY A 203 -3.62 -19.62 14.07
N SER A 204 -3.72 -18.72 13.09
CA SER A 204 -3.51 -19.00 11.66
C SER A 204 -2.39 -18.14 11.08
N THR A 205 -1.65 -18.71 10.14
CA THR A 205 -0.67 -17.96 9.33
C THR A 205 -1.39 -17.17 8.24
N GLY A 206 -0.77 -16.09 7.76
CA GLY A 206 -1.34 -15.22 6.73
C GLY A 206 -0.93 -13.77 6.90
N SER A 207 -1.61 -12.87 6.19
CA SER A 207 -1.56 -11.43 6.48
C SER A 207 -2.88 -10.97 7.06
N PHE A 208 -2.77 -10.22 8.13
CA PHE A 208 -3.88 -9.67 8.89
C PHE A 208 -3.75 -8.15 8.91
N THR A 209 -4.89 -7.47 8.94
CA THR A 209 -5.00 -6.03 9.19
C THR A 209 -5.68 -5.84 10.54
N LEU A 210 -5.05 -5.05 11.39
CA LEU A 210 -5.54 -4.69 12.71
C LEU A 210 -6.04 -3.24 12.67
N GLN A 211 -7.15 -2.96 13.34
CA GLN A 211 -7.68 -1.61 13.53
C GLN A 211 -8.24 -1.48 14.95
N ALA A 212 -7.93 -0.38 15.63
CA ALA A 212 -8.50 -0.07 16.95
C ALA A 212 -9.71 0.84 16.83
N THR A 213 -10.75 0.55 17.61
CA THR A 213 -11.96 1.36 17.77
C THR A 213 -12.32 1.51 19.25
N LYS A 214 -12.90 2.65 19.60
CA LYS A 214 -13.46 2.91 20.93
C LYS A 214 -14.63 3.89 20.80
N SER A 215 -15.67 3.72 21.61
CA SER A 215 -16.85 4.59 21.55
C SER A 215 -16.47 6.02 21.93
N GLY A 216 -16.86 6.99 21.11
CA GLY A 216 -16.50 8.40 21.27
C GLY A 216 -15.13 8.80 20.70
N ASP A 217 -14.31 7.86 20.24
CA ASP A 217 -12.99 8.14 19.66
C ASP A 217 -12.98 7.89 18.14
N LEU A 218 -12.16 8.63 17.39
CA LEU A 218 -11.94 8.34 15.96
C LEU A 218 -11.09 7.08 15.81
N ARG A 219 -11.57 6.15 14.97
CA ARG A 219 -10.90 4.87 14.67
C ARG A 219 -9.44 5.05 14.22
N SER A 220 -8.59 4.07 14.54
CA SER A 220 -7.20 4.09 14.12
C SER A 220 -7.05 3.77 12.63
N GLU A 221 -5.85 4.03 12.12
CA GLU A 221 -5.38 3.45 10.87
C GLU A 221 -5.31 1.92 10.96
N THR A 222 -5.35 1.27 9.81
CA THR A 222 -5.10 -0.17 9.69
C THR A 222 -3.60 -0.46 9.68
N ARG A 223 -3.14 -1.35 10.56
CA ARG A 223 -1.76 -1.89 10.53
C ARG A 223 -1.73 -3.32 10.01
N GLY A 224 -0.80 -3.62 9.11
CA GLY A 224 -0.59 -4.97 8.60
C GLY A 224 0.36 -5.77 9.49
N VAL A 225 -0.08 -6.94 9.96
CA VAL A 225 0.76 -7.94 10.63
C VAL A 225 0.79 -9.19 9.77
N CYS A 226 1.99 -9.70 9.47
CA CYS A 226 2.14 -10.97 8.79
C CYS A 226 2.48 -12.09 9.80
N VAL A 227 1.60 -13.08 9.93
CA VAL A 227 1.79 -14.23 10.84
C VAL A 227 2.39 -15.40 10.08
N HIS A 228 3.48 -15.96 10.61
CA HIS A 228 4.16 -17.13 10.05
C HIS A 228 4.34 -18.25 11.07
N ASN A 229 4.44 -19.50 10.62
CA ASN A 229 4.85 -20.62 11.48
C ASN A 229 6.39 -20.82 11.51
N GLY A 230 7.13 -20.05 10.70
CA GLY A 230 8.59 -20.14 10.58
C GLY A 230 9.09 -20.94 9.37
N ASN A 231 8.22 -21.72 8.72
CA ASN A 231 8.54 -22.54 7.56
C ASN A 231 7.36 -22.72 6.57
N ASP A 232 6.52 -21.70 6.41
CA ASP A 232 5.33 -21.72 5.55
C ASP A 232 5.54 -21.05 4.20
N GLY A 233 6.64 -20.30 4.01
CA GLY A 233 6.83 -19.48 2.81
C GLY A 233 6.16 -18.11 2.90
N ASN A 234 5.50 -17.81 4.02
CA ASN A 234 4.82 -16.54 4.29
C ASN A 234 5.73 -15.61 5.11
N CYS A 235 5.47 -14.30 5.04
CA CYS A 235 6.17 -13.27 5.82
C CYS A 235 7.70 -13.23 5.67
N GLY A 236 8.24 -13.81 4.60
CA GLY A 236 9.69 -13.93 4.38
C GLY A 236 10.35 -15.15 5.04
N THR A 237 9.57 -16.09 5.59
CA THR A 237 10.08 -17.42 5.96
C THR A 237 10.15 -18.36 4.75
N SER A 238 10.89 -19.47 4.84
CA SER A 238 11.11 -20.39 3.72
C SER A 238 10.41 -21.73 3.93
N SER A 239 9.67 -22.19 2.92
CA SER A 239 8.74 -23.31 3.08
C SER A 239 9.42 -24.68 3.12
N ALA A 240 9.16 -25.49 4.16
CA ALA A 240 9.79 -26.80 4.34
C ALA A 240 9.01 -27.95 3.68
N THR A 241 9.35 -28.24 2.42
CA THR A 241 9.15 -29.53 1.73
C THR A 241 7.73 -29.95 1.32
N SER A 242 7.57 -30.20 0.02
CA SER A 242 6.95 -31.45 -0.45
C SER A 242 7.81 -32.05 -1.57
N GLY A 243 8.39 -33.22 -1.31
CA GLY A 243 9.29 -33.93 -2.23
C GLY A 243 9.35 -35.41 -1.91
N GLY A 244 9.14 -36.24 -2.94
CA GLY A 244 8.89 -37.69 -2.84
C GLY A 244 7.41 -37.99 -3.05
N SER A 245 7.00 -38.91 -3.93
CA SER A 245 7.73 -40.10 -4.40
C SER A 245 8.15 -40.11 -5.88
N THR A 246 9.16 -40.95 -6.11
CA THR A 246 9.67 -41.54 -7.36
C THR A 246 8.63 -41.82 -8.46
N GLY A 247 9.00 -41.58 -9.71
CA GLY A 247 8.18 -41.92 -10.87
C GLY A 247 8.33 -43.36 -11.35
N SER A 248 7.51 -43.74 -12.34
CA SER A 248 7.75 -44.85 -13.25
C SER A 248 7.29 -44.46 -14.66
N ALA A 249 7.98 -44.96 -15.69
CA ALA A 249 7.58 -44.76 -17.08
C ALA A 249 6.50 -45.77 -17.47
N GLY A 250 5.54 -45.36 -18.30
CA GLY A 250 4.44 -46.21 -18.76
C GLY A 250 3.78 -45.64 -20.02
N THR A 251 4.27 -46.08 -21.17
CA THR A 251 3.76 -45.70 -22.50
C THR A 251 2.46 -46.45 -22.82
N THR A 252 1.38 -45.74 -23.21
CA THR A 252 0.39 -46.22 -24.22
C THR A 252 -0.30 -45.01 -24.89
N ALA A 253 -0.71 -45.15 -26.15
CA ALA A 253 -1.35 -44.12 -26.97
C ALA A 253 -2.88 -44.33 -27.17
N GLY A 254 -3.56 -43.28 -27.65
CA GLY A 254 -5.00 -43.20 -27.97
C GLY A 254 -5.57 -41.85 -27.48
N SER A 255 -5.98 -40.87 -28.31
CA SER A 255 -7.00 -40.87 -29.38
C SER A 255 -8.38 -41.30 -28.83
N THR A 256 -9.49 -40.56 -28.97
CA THR A 256 -9.87 -39.50 -29.96
C THR A 256 -11.03 -38.63 -29.41
N SER A 257 -11.34 -37.48 -30.07
CA SER A 257 -12.60 -36.67 -30.12
C SER A 257 -13.67 -36.74 -29.00
N GLY A 258 -14.38 -35.66 -28.63
CA GLY A 258 -14.55 -34.33 -29.21
C GLY A 258 -16.00 -34.04 -29.62
N SER A 259 -16.77 -33.26 -28.83
CA SER A 259 -18.02 -32.60 -29.25
C SER A 259 -18.53 -31.54 -28.25
N THR A 260 -18.82 -30.35 -28.78
CA THR A 260 -19.65 -29.25 -28.24
C THR A 260 -20.88 -29.10 -29.20
N PRO A 261 -21.84 -28.16 -29.08
CA PRO A 261 -22.24 -27.26 -27.96
C PRO A 261 -23.78 -27.26 -27.68
N GLY A 262 -24.26 -26.42 -26.74
CA GLY A 262 -25.70 -26.11 -26.63
C GLY A 262 -26.12 -25.16 -25.50
N GLY A 263 -26.29 -23.86 -25.81
CA GLY A 263 -27.16 -22.92 -25.08
C GLY A 263 -28.27 -22.43 -26.03
N PRO A 264 -29.41 -21.87 -25.55
CA PRO A 264 -29.50 -20.43 -25.23
C PRO A 264 -30.51 -20.07 -24.11
N THR A 265 -30.91 -18.81 -23.80
CA THR A 265 -30.18 -17.54 -23.53
C THR A 265 -31.18 -16.49 -23.00
N ALA A 266 -31.09 -16.07 -21.73
CA ALA A 266 -31.74 -14.85 -21.18
C ALA A 266 -31.08 -14.49 -19.83
N GLY A 267 -30.87 -13.24 -19.42
CA GLY A 267 -31.01 -11.95 -20.10
C GLY A 267 -29.93 -10.97 -19.59
N GLY A 268 -29.69 -9.88 -20.32
CA GLY A 268 -28.45 -9.10 -20.18
C GLY A 268 -28.37 -8.17 -18.96
N ALA A 269 -27.22 -8.19 -18.30
CA ALA A 269 -26.53 -6.98 -17.86
C ALA A 269 -25.19 -6.94 -18.60
N ALA A 270 -24.76 -5.77 -19.06
CA ALA A 270 -23.45 -5.65 -19.72
C ALA A 270 -22.34 -5.89 -18.69
N SER A 271 -21.66 -7.03 -18.77
CA SER A 271 -20.51 -7.31 -17.91
C SER A 271 -19.48 -6.18 -18.02
N PRO A 272 -19.02 -5.57 -16.91
CA PRO A 272 -17.89 -4.67 -16.99
C PRO A 272 -16.71 -5.42 -17.58
N LEU A 273 -16.00 -4.79 -18.51
CA LEU A 273 -14.80 -5.37 -19.14
C LEU A 273 -13.85 -5.89 -18.06
N LEU A 274 -13.75 -7.23 -17.95
CA LEU A 274 -12.93 -7.93 -16.95
C LEU A 274 -11.45 -7.68 -17.26
N LYS A 275 -10.94 -6.53 -16.81
CA LYS A 275 -9.53 -6.17 -16.91
C LYS A 275 -8.69 -7.27 -16.25
N ASN A 276 -7.58 -7.64 -16.87
CA ASN A 276 -6.58 -8.50 -16.21
C ASN A 276 -6.06 -7.82 -14.94
N PRO A 277 -5.55 -8.60 -13.95
CA PRO A 277 -4.86 -8.00 -12.83
C PRO A 277 -3.62 -7.25 -13.33
N VAL A 278 -3.20 -6.19 -12.65
CA VAL A 278 -2.06 -5.36 -13.07
C VAL A 278 -1.03 -5.30 -11.95
N ALA A 279 0.18 -5.78 -12.20
CA ALA A 279 1.29 -5.74 -11.26
C ALA A 279 2.22 -4.53 -11.50
N HIS A 280 2.79 -4.01 -10.43
CA HIS A 280 3.74 -2.90 -10.42
C HIS A 280 4.89 -3.20 -9.47
N ILE A 281 6.13 -3.08 -9.94
CA ILE A 281 7.34 -3.13 -9.09
C ILE A 281 7.57 -1.73 -8.53
N THR A 282 7.68 -1.59 -7.21
CA THR A 282 7.89 -0.30 -6.53
C THR A 282 9.25 -0.19 -5.84
N GLY A 283 9.80 -1.31 -5.35
CA GLY A 283 11.06 -1.33 -4.60
C GLY A 283 12.34 -1.11 -5.42
N VAL A 284 12.24 -1.20 -6.76
CA VAL A 284 13.38 -1.00 -7.67
C VAL A 284 12.93 -0.17 -8.87
N ARG A 285 13.59 0.96 -9.11
CA ARG A 285 13.33 1.80 -10.29
C ARG A 285 14.03 1.24 -11.53
N GLU A 286 13.39 1.41 -12.69
CA GLU A 286 14.00 1.14 -13.99
C GLU A 286 15.29 1.96 -14.16
N GLY A 287 16.30 1.33 -14.73
CA GLY A 287 17.62 1.93 -14.92
C GLY A 287 18.48 2.07 -13.65
N ARG A 288 18.03 1.61 -12.47
CA ARG A 288 18.73 1.91 -11.21
C ARG A 288 20.11 1.23 -11.13
N HIS A 289 21.14 2.01 -10.84
CA HIS A 289 22.46 1.50 -10.46
C HIS A 289 22.62 1.46 -8.94
N PHE A 290 23.06 0.32 -8.42
CA PHE A 290 23.42 0.09 -7.02
C PHE A 290 24.92 -0.16 -6.88
N ARG A 291 25.54 0.35 -5.82
CA ARG A 291 26.95 0.06 -5.50
C ARG A 291 27.12 -1.41 -5.08
N ARG A 292 28.35 -1.90 -5.11
CA ARG A 292 28.72 -3.27 -4.67
C ARG A 292 28.16 -3.58 -3.28
N ARG A 293 27.49 -4.73 -3.13
CA ARG A 293 26.76 -5.17 -1.92
C ARG A 293 25.62 -4.23 -1.44
N ARG A 294 25.24 -3.22 -2.23
CA ARG A 294 24.10 -2.31 -1.97
C ARG A 294 22.92 -2.55 -2.92
N GLY A 295 22.93 -3.65 -3.68
CA GLY A 295 21.77 -4.10 -4.45
C GLY A 295 20.55 -4.38 -3.56
N PRO A 296 19.32 -4.30 -4.10
CA PRO A 296 18.11 -4.50 -3.34
C PRO A 296 18.08 -5.92 -2.78
N ARG A 297 17.85 -6.04 -1.46
CA ARG A 297 17.53 -7.32 -0.83
C ARG A 297 16.04 -7.56 -0.75
N VAL A 298 15.23 -6.53 -0.50
CA VAL A 298 13.78 -6.65 -0.57
C VAL A 298 13.31 -6.22 -1.95
N LEU A 299 12.55 -7.08 -2.62
CA LEU A 299 11.82 -6.78 -3.84
C LEU A 299 10.38 -6.48 -3.44
N THR A 300 9.85 -5.30 -3.76
CA THR A 300 8.48 -4.90 -3.39
C THR A 300 7.68 -4.41 -4.58
N GLY A 301 6.36 -4.49 -4.44
CA GLY A 301 5.44 -4.00 -5.44
C GLY A 301 3.98 -4.07 -5.00
N THR A 302 3.10 -3.70 -5.92
CA THR A 302 1.65 -3.70 -5.73
C THR A 302 0.98 -4.44 -6.88
N VAL A 303 -0.25 -4.87 -6.64
CA VAL A 303 -1.15 -5.45 -7.63
C VAL A 303 -2.50 -4.78 -7.49
N ILE A 304 -3.02 -4.30 -8.61
CA ILE A 304 -4.43 -3.92 -8.79
C ILE A 304 -5.13 -5.18 -9.32
N PRO A 305 -5.79 -6.00 -8.48
CA PRO A 305 -6.53 -7.14 -8.98
C PRO A 305 -7.87 -6.69 -9.53
N ASP A 306 -8.43 -7.54 -10.37
CA ASP A 306 -9.78 -7.39 -10.87
C ASP A 306 -10.85 -7.89 -9.88
N SER A 307 -12.11 -7.87 -10.33
CA SER A 307 -13.29 -8.24 -9.55
C SER A 307 -13.33 -9.71 -9.11
N SER A 308 -12.55 -10.61 -9.71
CA SER A 308 -12.44 -12.00 -9.25
C SER A 308 -11.46 -12.16 -8.07
N GLY A 309 -10.65 -11.15 -7.78
CA GLY A 309 -9.63 -11.19 -6.72
C GLY A 309 -8.32 -11.84 -7.16
N LEU A 310 -7.32 -11.81 -6.28
CA LEU A 310 -5.95 -12.22 -6.55
C LEU A 310 -5.70 -13.66 -6.06
N ARG A 311 -5.14 -14.52 -6.92
CA ARG A 311 -4.76 -15.90 -6.60
C ARG A 311 -3.29 -16.05 -6.27
N GLU A 312 -2.44 -15.39 -7.06
CA GLU A 312 -0.99 -15.55 -6.96
C GLU A 312 -0.27 -14.34 -7.56
N VAL A 313 0.84 -13.96 -6.93
CA VAL A 313 1.86 -13.09 -7.49
C VAL A 313 3.11 -13.93 -7.68
N ARG A 314 3.72 -13.83 -8.85
CA ARG A 314 4.96 -14.52 -9.20
C ARG A 314 6.06 -13.53 -9.53
N LEU A 315 7.28 -13.88 -9.15
CA LEU A 315 8.50 -13.16 -9.49
C LEU A 315 9.37 -14.00 -10.42
N ARG A 316 10.18 -13.31 -11.23
CA ARG A 316 11.26 -13.91 -12.02
C ARG A 316 12.45 -12.96 -12.04
N LEU A 317 13.66 -13.47 -11.83
CA LEU A 317 14.87 -12.65 -11.75
C LEU A 317 16.02 -13.30 -12.53
N GLU A 318 16.46 -12.64 -13.60
CA GLU A 318 17.70 -12.96 -14.31
C GLU A 318 18.84 -12.07 -13.80
N ARG A 319 20.04 -12.64 -13.66
CA ARG A 319 21.33 -11.93 -13.58
C ARG A 319 22.17 -12.24 -14.81
N ARG A 320 22.74 -11.21 -15.45
CA ARG A 320 23.78 -11.33 -16.49
C ARG A 320 25.08 -10.67 -16.02
N HIS A 321 26.18 -11.41 -16.07
CA HIS A 321 27.52 -10.96 -15.65
C HIS A 321 28.60 -11.67 -16.47
N ASN A 322 29.51 -10.90 -17.09
CA ASN A 322 30.63 -11.40 -17.92
C ASN A 322 30.21 -12.53 -18.89
N ARG A 323 29.22 -12.23 -19.74
CA ARG A 323 28.57 -13.15 -20.72
C ARG A 323 27.86 -14.38 -20.12
N ARG A 324 27.98 -14.67 -18.83
CA ARG A 324 27.21 -15.72 -18.14
C ARG A 324 25.87 -15.20 -17.66
N CYS A 325 24.84 -16.05 -17.70
CA CYS A 325 23.50 -15.73 -17.22
C CYS A 325 23.06 -16.72 -16.14
N GLN A 326 22.33 -16.22 -15.15
CA GLN A 326 21.82 -17.00 -14.03
C GLN A 326 20.37 -16.60 -13.74
N GLY A 327 19.50 -17.59 -13.53
CA GLY A 327 18.15 -17.38 -13.02
C GLY A 327 18.15 -17.55 -11.52
N TYR A 328 17.47 -16.66 -10.79
CA TYR A 328 17.10 -16.96 -9.42
C TYR A 328 16.04 -18.05 -9.43
N ASP A 329 16.21 -19.05 -8.58
CA ASP A 329 15.22 -20.10 -8.39
C ASP A 329 14.75 -20.07 -6.94
N GLY A 330 13.50 -19.64 -6.74
CA GLY A 330 12.91 -19.46 -5.41
C GLY A 330 12.72 -20.75 -4.61
N ARG A 331 12.83 -21.94 -5.22
CA ARG A 331 12.77 -23.22 -4.49
C ARG A 331 14.11 -23.64 -3.89
N ARG A 332 15.23 -23.19 -4.49
CA ARG A 332 16.60 -23.47 -3.99
C ARG A 332 17.33 -22.21 -3.55
N GLU A 333 16.63 -21.08 -3.46
CA GLU A 333 17.10 -19.82 -2.89
C GLU A 333 18.49 -19.37 -3.40
N ARG A 334 18.75 -19.61 -4.69
CA ARG A 334 20.07 -19.35 -5.29
C ARG A 334 20.01 -19.04 -6.78
N LEU A 335 20.95 -18.22 -7.23
CA LEU A 335 21.23 -18.00 -8.65
C LEU A 335 21.85 -19.26 -9.27
N ARG A 336 21.22 -19.80 -10.31
CA ARG A 336 21.70 -20.98 -11.05
C ARG A 336 21.98 -20.66 -12.52
N PRO A 337 22.98 -21.28 -13.16
CA PRO A 337 23.23 -21.09 -14.59
C PRO A 337 21.99 -21.36 -15.44
N ILE A 338 21.71 -20.48 -16.39
CA ILE A 338 20.64 -20.61 -17.39
C ILE A 338 21.16 -20.17 -18.76
N ARG A 339 20.40 -20.47 -19.82
CA ARG A 339 20.54 -19.77 -21.11
C ARG A 339 20.21 -18.28 -20.91
N CYS A 340 20.92 -17.39 -21.61
CA CYS A 340 20.73 -15.95 -21.45
C CYS A 340 19.36 -15.48 -21.96
N GLY A 341 18.74 -14.55 -21.23
CA GLY A 341 17.41 -14.03 -21.48
C GLY A 341 16.42 -14.44 -20.39
N ALA A 342 15.70 -13.46 -19.84
CA ALA A 342 14.81 -13.63 -18.69
C ALA A 342 13.76 -14.74 -18.82
N LEU A 343 13.32 -15.07 -20.05
CA LEU A 343 12.40 -16.19 -20.31
C LEU A 343 12.93 -17.56 -19.85
N HIS A 344 14.25 -17.71 -19.67
CA HIS A 344 14.87 -18.94 -19.18
C HIS A 344 15.08 -18.97 -17.65
N ALA A 345 14.83 -17.87 -16.94
CA ALA A 345 14.75 -17.89 -15.48
C ALA A 345 13.39 -18.47 -15.04
N PRO A 346 13.33 -19.30 -13.99
CA PRO A 346 12.06 -19.83 -13.51
C PRO A 346 11.25 -18.73 -12.82
N TRP A 347 9.93 -18.79 -12.97
CA TRP A 347 9.00 -18.08 -12.09
C TRP A 347 8.93 -18.77 -10.73
N TRP A 348 8.75 -18.02 -9.65
CA TRP A 348 8.35 -18.53 -8.35
C TRP A 348 7.21 -17.70 -7.76
N GLY A 349 6.25 -18.36 -7.11
CA GLY A 349 5.15 -17.70 -6.40
C GLY A 349 5.62 -17.09 -5.08
N ILE A 350 4.97 -16.00 -4.67
CA ILE A 350 5.22 -15.28 -3.41
C ILE A 350 3.92 -14.99 -2.63
N GLY A 351 2.85 -15.74 -2.88
CA GLY A 351 1.54 -15.56 -2.25
C GLY A 351 0.55 -14.72 -3.07
N ALA A 352 -0.59 -14.36 -2.47
CA ALA A 352 -1.76 -13.80 -3.16
C ALA A 352 -2.06 -12.32 -2.80
N GLN A 353 -1.03 -11.52 -2.49
CA GLN A 353 -1.21 -10.23 -1.80
C GLN A 353 -1.24 -9.01 -2.75
N ARG A 354 -2.18 -8.08 -2.51
CA ARG A 354 -2.29 -6.79 -3.23
C ARG A 354 -1.07 -5.87 -3.05
N ARG A 355 -0.38 -5.94 -1.92
CA ARG A 355 0.93 -5.32 -1.69
C ARG A 355 1.87 -6.46 -1.35
N PHE A 356 2.95 -6.64 -2.10
CA PHE A 356 3.86 -7.78 -1.93
C PHE A 356 5.28 -7.34 -1.59
N SER A 357 5.99 -8.20 -0.85
CA SER A 357 7.43 -8.09 -0.63
C SER A 357 8.08 -9.47 -0.69
N TYR A 358 9.33 -9.52 -1.13
CA TYR A 358 10.13 -10.75 -1.16
C TYR A 358 11.57 -10.42 -0.76
N LEU A 359 12.03 -10.97 0.37
CA LEU A 359 13.41 -10.84 0.83
C LEU A 359 14.29 -11.88 0.12
N LEU A 360 15.25 -11.40 -0.66
CA LEU A 360 16.30 -12.22 -1.24
C LEU A 360 17.25 -12.73 -0.13
N PRO A 361 17.54 -14.04 -0.08
CA PRO A 361 18.30 -14.68 1.01
C PRO A 361 19.77 -14.24 1.05
N PHE A 362 20.28 -13.63 -0.03
CA PHE A 362 21.62 -13.05 -0.11
C PHE A 362 21.57 -11.65 -0.73
N ALA A 363 22.61 -10.84 -0.48
CA ALA A 363 22.82 -9.59 -1.20
C ALA A 363 23.18 -9.90 -2.67
N LEU A 364 22.45 -9.31 -3.61
CA LEU A 364 22.65 -9.54 -5.04
C LEU A 364 24.11 -9.29 -5.46
N PRO A 365 24.79 -10.27 -6.09
CA PRO A 365 26.13 -10.07 -6.66
C PRO A 365 26.12 -9.03 -7.79
N SER A 366 27.30 -8.53 -8.17
CA SER A 366 27.47 -7.59 -9.29
C SER A 366 26.81 -8.06 -10.59
N GLY A 367 26.39 -7.18 -11.48
CA GLY A 367 25.82 -7.53 -12.80
C GLY A 367 24.54 -6.79 -13.14
N ARG A 368 24.04 -7.05 -14.36
CA ARG A 368 22.76 -6.54 -14.85
C ARG A 368 21.65 -7.51 -14.48
N TYR A 369 20.56 -7.00 -13.93
CA TYR A 369 19.39 -7.79 -13.56
C TYR A 369 18.18 -7.46 -14.43
N VAL A 370 17.29 -8.43 -14.59
CA VAL A 370 15.92 -8.25 -15.10
C VAL A 370 14.99 -8.87 -14.07
N LEU A 371 14.17 -8.06 -13.42
CA LEU A 371 13.11 -8.48 -12.51
C LEU A 371 11.78 -8.36 -13.25
N ASP A 372 11.05 -9.46 -13.34
CA ASP A 372 9.67 -9.50 -13.83
C ASP A 372 8.71 -9.89 -12.69
N VAL A 373 7.47 -9.40 -12.77
CA VAL A 373 6.34 -9.78 -11.91
C VAL A 373 5.17 -10.21 -12.81
N GLU A 374 4.45 -11.25 -12.41
CA GLU A 374 3.17 -11.67 -13.00
C GLU A 374 2.14 -11.72 -11.86
N ALA A 375 0.99 -11.06 -12.03
CA ALA A 375 -0.18 -11.26 -11.16
C ALA A 375 -1.15 -12.23 -11.83
N ILE A 376 -1.81 -13.07 -11.03
CA ILE A 376 -2.73 -14.11 -11.49
C ILE A 376 -4.01 -14.03 -10.65
N SER A 377 -5.15 -13.83 -11.30
CA SER A 377 -6.46 -13.71 -10.65
C SER A 377 -7.04 -15.07 -10.24
N ALA A 378 -8.10 -15.05 -9.41
CA ALA A 378 -8.80 -16.25 -8.94
C ALA A 378 -9.21 -17.17 -10.10
N ASP A 379 -9.83 -16.58 -11.13
CA ASP A 379 -10.26 -17.27 -12.36
C ASP A 379 -9.10 -17.66 -13.31
N GLY A 380 -7.88 -17.19 -13.04
CA GLY A 380 -6.67 -17.54 -13.77
C GLY A 380 -6.25 -16.59 -14.90
N ARG A 381 -6.96 -15.47 -15.10
CA ARG A 381 -6.46 -14.35 -15.94
C ARG A 381 -5.18 -13.77 -15.34
N ARG A 382 -4.32 -13.16 -16.18
CA ARG A 382 -2.93 -12.82 -15.79
C ARG A 382 -2.44 -11.47 -16.30
N ASP A 383 -1.46 -10.91 -15.60
CA ASP A 383 -0.62 -9.83 -16.10
C ASP A 383 0.55 -10.38 -16.94
N ASP A 384 0.24 -10.97 -18.10
CA ASP A 384 1.21 -11.65 -18.98
C ASP A 384 1.97 -10.68 -19.91
N VAL A 385 1.47 -9.46 -20.10
CA VAL A 385 2.12 -8.40 -20.89
C VAL A 385 3.19 -7.68 -20.06
N LEU A 386 4.45 -8.08 -20.25
CA LEU A 386 5.60 -7.51 -19.53
C LEU A 386 6.05 -6.15 -20.09
N GLN A 387 5.66 -5.07 -19.41
CA GLN A 387 5.96 -3.67 -19.70
C GLN A 387 7.15 -3.16 -18.86
N ARG A 388 8.14 -2.57 -19.54
CA ARG A 388 9.30 -1.95 -18.86
C ARG A 388 8.86 -0.77 -18.00
N GLY A 389 9.42 -0.64 -16.81
CA GLY A 389 9.05 0.41 -15.86
C GLY A 389 7.82 0.09 -14.99
N ARG A 390 7.08 -1.00 -15.29
CA ARG A 390 5.89 -1.42 -14.54
C ARG A 390 6.07 -2.79 -13.87
N ASN A 391 5.79 -3.88 -14.58
CA ASN A 391 5.94 -5.26 -14.13
C ASN A 391 7.25 -5.90 -14.64
N ARG A 392 8.07 -5.17 -15.40
CA ARG A 392 9.44 -5.53 -15.78
C ARG A 392 10.40 -4.38 -15.47
N ILE A 393 11.45 -4.64 -14.70
CA ILE A 393 12.47 -3.65 -14.31
C ILE A 393 13.87 -4.19 -14.61
N VAL A 394 14.69 -3.38 -15.27
CA VAL A 394 16.13 -3.62 -15.45
C VAL A 394 16.93 -2.72 -14.51
N PHE A 395 17.92 -3.29 -13.83
CA PHE A 395 18.78 -2.57 -12.90
C PHE A 395 20.19 -3.19 -12.86
N TRP A 396 21.14 -2.54 -12.20
CA TRP A 396 22.53 -3.01 -12.09
C TRP A 396 23.04 -2.98 -10.66
N VAL A 397 23.91 -3.92 -10.32
CA VAL A 397 24.70 -3.94 -9.09
C VAL A 397 26.19 -3.92 -9.47
N GLY A 398 26.99 -3.06 -8.84
CA GLY A 398 28.45 -3.00 -9.00
C GLY A 398 29.22 -4.04 -8.19
#